data_AF-A0A520XZS9-F1
#
_entry.id   AF-A0A520XZS9-F1
#
_cell.length_a   1.000
_cell.length_b   1.000
_cell.length_c   1.000
_cell.angle_alpha   90.00
_cell.angle_beta   90.00
_cell.angle_gamma   90.00
#
_symmetry.space_group_name_H-M   'P 1'
#
loop_
_entity.id
_entity.type
_entity.pdbx_description
1 polymer ?
#
loop_
_entity_poly.entity_id
_entity_poly.type
_entity_poly.pdbx_seq_one_letter_code
_entity_poly.pdbx_strand_id
1 'polypeptide(L)'
;MTGRPLEEVLRELGEVQDLLIATPSDDFAARAELSNLQDALRSEAREARQDVPVDDLGVEQLAKEVEHLEAELTRYLDARPSASAGGPSGGFGGGGIDPDKLHEMHRKMDSSFGFEEKRERLRALKVRLAEVTGE
;
A
#
# COMPACT_ATOMS: atom_id res chain seq x y z
N MET A 1 -19.14 -4.33 -4.51
CA MET A 1 -18.52 -5.41 -3.72
C MET A 1 -18.21 -6.55 -4.69
N THR A 2 -17.00 -6.54 -5.26
CA THR A 2 -16.56 -7.56 -6.22
C THR A 2 -15.09 -7.86 -5.95
N GLY A 3 -14.84 -8.44 -4.78
CA GLY A 3 -13.55 -9.02 -4.40
C GLY A 3 -13.83 -10.37 -3.73
N ARG A 4 -12.92 -11.34 -3.91
CA ARG A 4 -13.01 -12.62 -3.20
C ARG A 4 -12.79 -12.38 -1.70
N PRO A 5 -13.38 -13.20 -0.80
CA PRO A 5 -13.13 -13.10 0.62
C PRO A 5 -11.62 -13.21 0.92
N LEU A 6 -11.11 -12.38 1.84
CA LEU A 6 -9.69 -12.37 2.19
C LEU A 6 -9.17 -13.77 2.59
N GLU A 7 -9.98 -14.54 3.32
CA GLU A 7 -9.66 -15.90 3.73
C GLU A 7 -9.41 -16.84 2.54
N GLU A 8 -10.17 -16.69 1.46
CA GLU A 8 -9.99 -17.46 0.24
C GLU A 8 -8.66 -17.12 -0.44
N VAL A 9 -8.34 -15.82 -0.55
CA VAL A 9 -7.08 -15.34 -1.13
C VAL A 9 -5.88 -15.80 -0.30
N LEU A 10 -5.99 -15.78 1.03
CA LEU A 10 -4.94 -16.24 1.94
C LEU A 10 -4.71 -17.75 1.85
N ARG A 11 -5.77 -18.54 1.69
CA ARG A 11 -5.65 -19.99 1.47
C ARG A 11 -4.89 -20.28 0.17
N GLU A 12 -5.26 -19.62 -0.92
CA GLU A 12 -4.60 -19.80 -2.22
C GLU A 12 -3.13 -19.34 -2.19
N LEU A 13 -2.81 -18.26 -1.46
CA LEU A 13 -1.42 -17.85 -1.21
C LEU A 13 -0.60 -18.95 -0.54
N GLY A 14 -1.20 -19.68 0.41
CA GLY A 14 -0.58 -20.85 1.05
C GLY A 14 -0.29 -21.96 0.03
N GLU A 15 -1.29 -22.31 -0.78
CA GLU A 15 -1.17 -23.35 -1.81
C GLU A 15 -0.07 -23.00 -2.83
N VAL A 16 -0.01 -21.75 -3.30
CA VAL A 16 1.03 -21.28 -4.24
C VAL A 16 2.42 -21.29 -3.59
N GLN A 17 2.52 -20.92 -2.31
CA GLN A 17 3.79 -20.98 -1.58
C GLN A 17 4.31 -22.42 -1.45
N ASP A 18 3.42 -23.38 -1.16
CA ASP A 18 3.78 -24.80 -1.08
C ASP A 18 4.24 -25.34 -2.45
N LEU A 19 3.55 -24.94 -3.53
CA LEU A 19 3.96 -25.27 -4.90
C LEU A 19 5.32 -24.68 -5.26
N LEU A 20 5.61 -23.43 -4.87
CA LEU A 20 6.92 -22.80 -5.09
C LEU A 20 8.05 -23.53 -4.36
N ILE A 21 7.78 -24.09 -3.18
CA ILE A 21 8.75 -24.88 -2.42
C ILE A 21 8.96 -26.25 -3.08
N ALA A 22 7.89 -26.88 -3.56
CA ALA A 22 7.94 -28.19 -4.22
C ALA A 22 8.55 -28.13 -5.64
N THR A 23 8.45 -26.99 -6.33
CA THR A 23 8.95 -26.82 -7.70
C THR A 23 10.48 -26.77 -7.72
N PRO A 24 11.16 -27.63 -8.52
CA PRO A 24 12.61 -27.63 -8.65
C PRO A 24 13.18 -26.25 -8.97
N SER A 25 14.36 -25.94 -8.42
CA SER A 25 14.99 -24.61 -8.56
C SER A 25 15.39 -24.26 -10.00
N ASP A 26 15.58 -25.25 -10.84
CA ASP A 26 15.99 -25.15 -12.25
C ASP A 26 14.80 -25.08 -13.22
N ASP A 27 13.57 -25.29 -12.74
CA ASP A 27 12.35 -25.03 -13.51
C ASP A 27 11.96 -23.55 -13.41
N PHE A 28 12.75 -22.70 -14.07
CA PHE A 28 12.58 -21.25 -14.03
C PHE A 28 11.21 -20.80 -14.56
N ALA A 29 10.65 -21.51 -15.55
CA ALA A 29 9.36 -21.16 -16.15
C ALA A 29 8.23 -21.36 -15.13
N ALA A 30 8.13 -22.55 -14.52
CA ALA A 30 7.11 -22.83 -13.53
C ALA A 30 7.24 -21.92 -12.29
N ARG A 31 8.48 -21.66 -11.83
CA ARG A 31 8.72 -20.75 -10.71
C ARG A 31 8.33 -19.30 -11.03
N ALA A 32 8.57 -18.83 -12.26
CA ALA A 32 8.17 -17.49 -12.68
C ALA A 32 6.64 -17.34 -12.70
N GLU A 33 5.92 -18.33 -13.24
CA GLU A 33 4.46 -18.33 -13.25
C GLU A 33 3.87 -18.32 -11.83
N LEU A 34 4.38 -19.20 -10.96
CA LEU A 34 3.94 -19.24 -9.56
C LEU A 34 4.30 -17.97 -8.79
N SER A 35 5.43 -17.33 -9.10
CA SER A 35 5.81 -16.05 -8.48
C SER A 35 4.87 -14.92 -8.93
N ASN A 36 4.53 -14.87 -10.22
CA ASN A 36 3.57 -13.90 -10.74
C ASN A 36 2.18 -14.10 -10.11
N LEU A 37 1.74 -15.35 -9.98
CA LEU A 37 0.48 -15.69 -9.31
C LEU A 37 0.52 -15.30 -7.83
N GLN A 38 1.61 -15.58 -7.13
CA GLN A 38 1.80 -15.17 -5.75
C GLN A 38 1.72 -13.64 -5.59
N ASP A 39 2.33 -12.87 -6.50
CA ASP A 39 2.28 -11.41 -6.46
C ASP A 39 0.89 -10.86 -6.77
N ALA A 40 0.16 -11.47 -7.71
CA ALA A 40 -1.24 -11.13 -7.99
C ALA A 40 -2.13 -11.37 -6.76
N LEU A 41 -2.00 -12.55 -6.12
CA LEU A 41 -2.76 -12.87 -4.90
C LEU A 41 -2.37 -11.98 -3.72
N ARG A 42 -1.10 -11.58 -3.60
CA ARG A 42 -0.68 -10.57 -2.61
C ARG A 42 -1.33 -9.22 -2.86
N SER A 43 -1.52 -8.83 -4.12
CA SER A 43 -2.25 -7.60 -4.48
C SER A 43 -3.72 -7.71 -4.08
N GLU A 44 -4.39 -8.80 -4.46
CA GLU A 44 -5.78 -9.06 -4.07
C GLU A 44 -5.97 -9.09 -2.56
N ALA A 45 -5.06 -9.74 -1.83
CA ALA A 45 -5.13 -9.81 -0.37
C ALA A 45 -4.97 -8.42 0.27
N ARG A 46 -4.20 -7.51 -0.33
CA ARG A 46 -4.08 -6.13 0.16
C ARG A 46 -5.36 -5.35 -0.07
N GLU A 47 -5.99 -5.51 -1.22
CA GLU A 47 -7.29 -4.88 -1.52
C GLU A 47 -8.37 -5.40 -0.57
N ALA A 48 -8.51 -6.72 -0.45
CA ALA A 48 -9.50 -7.34 0.44
C ALA A 48 -9.28 -7.00 1.93
N ARG A 49 -8.04 -6.74 2.36
CA ARG A 49 -7.74 -6.27 3.73
C ARG A 49 -8.28 -4.87 4.02
N GLN A 50 -8.34 -4.00 3.03
CA GLN A 50 -8.87 -2.64 3.21
C GLN A 50 -10.38 -2.64 3.52
N ASP A 51 -11.08 -3.70 3.13
CA ASP A 51 -12.50 -3.92 3.40
C ASP A 51 -12.77 -4.58 4.77
N VAL A 52 -11.72 -5.10 5.44
CA VAL A 52 -11.88 -5.70 6.78
C VAL A 52 -12.16 -4.59 7.79
N PRO A 53 -13.25 -4.69 8.60
CA PRO A 53 -13.52 -3.77 9.68
C PRO A 53 -12.37 -3.73 10.67
N VAL A 54 -12.00 -2.52 11.11
CA VAL A 54 -10.90 -2.32 12.08
C VAL A 54 -11.13 -3.09 13.38
N ASP A 55 -12.39 -3.24 13.78
CA ASP A 55 -12.80 -3.94 15.01
C ASP A 55 -12.50 -5.44 15.00
N ASP A 56 -12.41 -6.05 13.80
CA ASP A 56 -12.19 -7.49 13.62
C ASP A 56 -10.70 -7.87 13.53
N LEU A 57 -9.79 -6.88 13.53
CA LEU A 57 -8.36 -7.11 13.44
C LEU A 57 -7.74 -7.45 14.80
N GLY A 58 -6.92 -8.50 14.83
CA GLY A 58 -6.10 -8.82 16.01
C GLY A 58 -4.95 -7.83 16.21
N VAL A 59 -4.39 -7.77 17.43
CA VAL A 59 -3.32 -6.81 17.81
C VAL A 59 -2.12 -6.83 16.85
N GLU A 60 -1.63 -8.01 16.47
CA GLU A 60 -0.51 -8.12 15.53
C GLU A 60 -0.87 -7.62 14.11
N GLN A 61 -2.12 -7.80 13.70
CA GLN A 61 -2.59 -7.34 12.39
C GLN A 61 -2.75 -5.82 12.39
N LEU A 62 -3.31 -5.25 13.46
CA LEU A 62 -3.40 -3.81 13.68
C LEU A 62 -2.02 -3.14 13.59
N ALA A 63 -1.03 -3.67 14.33
CA ALA A 63 0.32 -3.10 14.33
C ALA A 63 0.97 -3.14 12.93
N LYS A 64 0.87 -4.27 12.22
CA LYS A 64 1.40 -4.41 10.86
C LYS A 64 0.70 -3.48 9.86
N GLU A 65 -0.60 -3.28 10.00
CA GLU A 65 -1.38 -2.43 9.10
C GLU A 65 -1.10 -0.94 9.35
N VAL A 66 -0.89 -0.54 10.60
CA VAL A 66 -0.39 0.80 10.96
C VAL A 66 0.96 1.07 10.31
N GLU A 67 1.94 0.18 10.51
CA GLU A 67 3.29 0.33 9.92
C GLU A 67 3.23 0.41 8.39
N HIS A 68 2.40 -0.43 7.76
CA HIS A 68 2.24 -0.45 6.32
C HIS A 68 1.66 0.86 5.78
N LEU A 69 0.56 1.36 6.35
CA LEU A 69 -0.08 2.59 5.91
C LEU A 69 0.78 3.82 6.19
N GLU A 70 1.53 3.85 7.29
CA GLU A 70 2.49 4.91 7.57
C GLU A 70 3.61 4.95 6.53
N ALA A 71 4.17 3.79 6.18
CA ALA A 71 5.20 3.70 5.15
C ALA A 71 4.66 4.12 3.77
N GLU A 72 3.43 3.73 3.44
CA GLU A 72 2.78 4.09 2.17
C GLU A 72 2.52 5.61 2.07
N LEU A 73 1.96 6.21 3.12
CA LEU A 73 1.70 7.65 3.19
C LEU A 73 2.99 8.47 3.17
N THR A 74 4.03 8.03 3.89
CA THR A 74 5.35 8.67 3.87
C THR A 74 5.95 8.66 2.47
N ARG A 75 5.99 7.49 1.82
CA ARG A 75 6.51 7.37 0.44
C ARG A 75 5.74 8.23 -0.55
N TYR A 76 4.42 8.32 -0.39
CA TYR A 76 3.58 9.18 -1.22
C TYR A 76 3.93 10.67 -1.03
N LEU A 77 4.09 11.12 0.22
CA LEU A 77 4.47 12.50 0.52
C LEU A 77 5.88 12.84 0.01
N ASP A 78 6.82 11.91 0.10
CA ASP A 78 8.19 12.08 -0.42
C ASP A 78 8.23 12.16 -1.95
N ALA A 79 7.35 11.41 -2.63
CA ALA A 79 7.23 11.42 -4.09
C ALA A 79 6.43 12.64 -4.61
N ARG A 80 5.80 13.41 -3.73
CA ARG A 80 4.91 14.51 -4.10
C ARG A 80 5.73 15.69 -4.63
N PRO A 81 5.38 16.25 -5.82
CA PRO A 81 6.08 17.41 -6.35
C PRO A 81 6.03 18.57 -5.35
N SER A 82 7.18 19.14 -5.01
CA SER A 82 7.25 20.33 -4.16
C SER A 82 7.68 21.54 -4.97
N ALA A 83 7.15 22.72 -4.60
CA ALA A 83 7.52 23.99 -5.22
C ALA A 83 9.03 24.30 -5.10
N SER A 84 9.70 23.64 -4.15
CA SER A 84 11.09 23.87 -3.77
C SER A 84 12.09 22.89 -4.39
N ALA A 85 11.64 21.86 -5.11
CA ALA A 85 12.50 20.82 -5.70
C ALA A 85 13.27 21.27 -6.96
N GLY A 86 13.45 22.57 -7.15
CA GLY A 86 14.46 23.13 -8.06
C GLY A 86 15.85 22.96 -7.44
N GLY A 87 16.40 21.75 -7.52
CA GLY A 87 17.80 21.49 -7.17
C GLY A 87 18.77 22.27 -8.09
N PRO A 88 19.99 22.58 -7.63
CA PRO A 88 20.94 23.45 -8.30
C PRO A 88 21.58 22.74 -9.51
N SER A 89 20.90 22.73 -10.65
CA SER A 89 21.50 22.37 -11.93
C SER A 89 21.47 23.59 -12.83
N GLY A 90 22.65 24.07 -13.20
CA GLY A 90 22.84 25.29 -13.96
C GLY A 90 22.17 25.25 -15.33
N GLY A 91 21.64 26.41 -15.75
CA GLY A 91 21.31 26.67 -17.14
C GLY A 91 19.84 27.01 -17.37
N PHE A 92 19.58 28.30 -17.56
CA PHE A 92 18.42 28.88 -18.25
C PHE A 92 17.00 28.60 -17.69
N GLY A 93 16.43 29.65 -17.07
CA GLY A 93 14.99 29.89 -17.05
C GLY A 93 14.28 29.36 -15.80
N GLY A 94 14.13 30.21 -14.79
CA GLY A 94 13.27 29.95 -13.65
C GLY A 94 11.82 29.75 -14.09
N GLY A 95 11.38 28.51 -14.12
CA GLY A 95 9.99 28.10 -14.27
C GLY A 95 9.59 27.32 -13.03
N GLY A 96 9.38 28.01 -11.91
CA GLY A 96 8.71 27.41 -10.76
C GLY A 96 7.32 26.93 -11.18
N ILE A 97 6.87 25.79 -10.67
CA ILE A 97 5.49 25.36 -10.86
C ILE A 97 4.60 26.42 -10.22
N ASP A 98 3.65 26.95 -10.98
CA ASP A 98 2.65 27.89 -10.48
C ASP A 98 1.95 27.27 -9.24
N PRO A 99 1.88 27.98 -8.10
CA PRO A 99 1.27 27.45 -6.88
C PRO A 99 -0.14 26.90 -7.10
N ASP A 100 -0.96 27.54 -7.94
CA ASP A 100 -2.33 27.08 -8.21
C ASP A 100 -2.33 25.77 -8.99
N LYS A 101 -1.42 25.63 -9.96
CA LYS A 101 -1.23 24.37 -10.70
C LYS A 101 -0.68 23.26 -9.82
N LEU A 102 0.20 23.60 -8.89
CA LEU A 102 0.74 22.65 -7.90
C LEU A 102 -0.38 22.16 -6.97
N HIS A 103 -1.24 23.05 -6.48
CA HIS A 103 -2.40 22.71 -5.67
C HIS A 103 -3.42 21.85 -6.42
N GLU A 104 -3.66 22.11 -7.71
CA GLU A 104 -4.52 21.27 -8.53
C GLU A 104 -3.93 19.87 -8.76
N MET A 105 -2.63 19.79 -9.08
CA MET A 105 -1.92 18.51 -9.20
C MET A 105 -2.00 17.71 -7.91
N HIS A 106 -1.73 18.35 -6.78
CA HIS A 106 -1.84 17.76 -5.46
C HIS A 106 -3.23 17.21 -5.18
N ARG A 107 -4.30 17.97 -5.45
CA ARG A 107 -5.68 17.48 -5.28
C ARG A 107 -5.97 16.25 -6.14
N LYS A 108 -5.50 16.24 -7.40
CA LYS A 108 -5.68 15.10 -8.31
C LYS A 108 -4.88 13.88 -7.84
N MET A 109 -3.64 14.08 -7.38
CA MET A 109 -2.81 13.01 -6.83
C MET A 109 -3.41 12.45 -5.54
N ASP A 110 -3.84 13.32 -4.62
CA ASP A 110 -4.42 12.95 -3.32
C ASP A 110 -5.70 12.13 -3.54
N SER A 111 -6.57 12.56 -4.48
CA SER A 111 -7.77 11.83 -4.86
C SER A 111 -7.49 10.50 -5.57
N SER A 112 -6.48 10.45 -6.45
CA SER A 112 -6.16 9.21 -7.19
C SER A 112 -5.51 8.15 -6.30
N PHE A 113 -4.73 8.59 -5.30
CA PHE A 113 -4.08 7.72 -4.33
C PHE A 113 -5.04 7.29 -3.19
N GLY A 114 -6.15 8.00 -3.00
CA GLY A 114 -7.04 7.79 -1.86
C GLY A 114 -6.40 8.25 -0.54
N PHE A 115 -5.70 9.40 -0.58
CA PHE A 115 -4.88 9.86 0.54
C PHE A 115 -5.68 10.09 1.82
N GLU A 116 -6.84 10.73 1.72
CA GLU A 116 -7.68 11.03 2.88
C GLU A 116 -8.30 9.76 3.46
N GLU A 117 -8.77 8.84 2.61
CA GLU A 117 -9.33 7.54 3.03
C GLU A 117 -8.28 6.70 3.78
N LYS A 118 -7.06 6.61 3.23
CA LYS A 118 -5.94 5.91 3.89
C LYS A 118 -5.55 6.56 5.21
N ARG A 119 -5.57 7.89 5.27
CA ARG A 119 -5.26 8.66 6.49
C ARG A 119 -6.33 8.45 7.56
N GLU A 120 -7.60 8.42 7.19
CA GLU A 120 -8.71 8.13 8.10
C GLU A 120 -8.63 6.70 8.63
N ARG A 121 -8.37 5.72 7.77
CA ARG A 121 -8.15 4.33 8.17
C ARG A 121 -6.96 4.20 9.13
N LEU A 122 -5.84 4.87 8.85
CA LEU A 122 -4.67 4.87 9.75
C LEU A 122 -5.03 5.44 11.13
N ARG A 123 -5.83 6.50 11.21
CA ARG A 123 -6.28 7.05 12.50
C ARG A 123 -7.13 6.04 13.26
N ALA A 124 -8.09 5.39 12.59
CA ALA A 124 -8.93 4.37 13.22
C ALA A 124 -8.10 3.20 13.76
N LEU A 125 -7.15 2.70 12.97
CA LEU A 125 -6.25 1.62 13.37
C LEU A 125 -5.39 2.00 14.58
N LYS A 126 -4.87 3.24 14.64
CA LYS A 126 -4.08 3.73 15.78
C LYS A 126 -4.90 3.85 17.06
N VAL A 127 -6.12 4.39 16.96
CA VAL A 127 -7.04 4.48 18.11
C VAL A 127 -7.33 3.07 18.62
N ARG A 128 -7.67 2.15 17.72
CA ARG A 128 -7.96 0.76 18.09
C ARG A 128 -6.75 0.07 18.71
N LEU A 129 -5.55 0.29 18.15
CA LEU A 129 -4.32 -0.27 18.69
C LEU A 129 -4.07 0.20 20.13
N ALA A 130 -4.21 1.51 20.40
CA ALA A 130 -4.07 2.06 21.75
C ALA A 130 -5.08 1.46 22.74
N GLU A 131 -6.34 1.32 22.32
CA GLU A 131 -7.39 0.69 23.15
C GLU A 131 -7.04 -0.76 23.54
N VAL A 132 -6.46 -1.55 22.62
CA VAL A 132 -6.14 -2.96 22.87
C VAL A 132 -4.78 -3.16 23.54
N THR A 133 -3.84 -2.24 23.41
CA THR A 133 -2.53 -2.28 24.10
C THR A 133 -2.56 -1.63 25.48
N GLY A 134 -3.60 -0.83 25.79
CA GLY A 134 -3.75 -0.15 27.08
C GLY A 134 -2.86 1.09 27.24
N GLU A 135 -2.47 1.71 26.12
CA GLU A 135 -1.71 2.96 26.06
C GLU A 135 -2.63 4.21 26.00
#